data_AF-A0A917CT02-F1
#
_entry.id   AF-A0A917CT02-F1
#
_cell.length_a   1.000
_cell.length_b   1.000
_cell.length_c   1.000
_cell.angle_alpha   90.00
_cell.angle_beta   90.00
_cell.angle_gamma   90.00
#
_symmetry.space_group_name_H-M   'P 1'
#
loop_
_entity.id
_entity.type
_entity.pdbx_description
1 polymer ?
#
loop_
_entity_poly.entity_id
_entity_poly.type
_entity_poly.pdbx_seq_one_letter_code
_entity_poly.pdbx_strand_id
1 'polypeptide(L)'
;MTAHRTHLIRSATVACALAGAVVAGAAPASAEPAYASQFIRTNYLVGSPFPFAYEILEAATNGTGVVRLTAGELCNQLGPRCAGYSSGLTVQWINFASGASGATEAGSTPTTITTGGGPVGIAVSAVGAIGVPGFGIVNP
;
A
#
# COMPACT_ATOMS: atom_id res chain seq x y z
N MET A 1 -40.23 30.15 58.37
CA MET A 1 -38.90 30.80 58.41
C MET A 1 -37.86 29.71 58.35
N THR A 2 -37.39 29.40 57.15
CA THR A 2 -36.55 28.24 56.82
C THR A 2 -35.20 28.77 56.38
N ALA A 3 -34.16 28.54 57.17
CA ALA A 3 -32.81 29.00 56.88
C ALA A 3 -31.85 27.81 56.74
N HIS A 4 -31.24 27.75 55.56
CA HIS A 4 -30.08 26.96 55.16
C HIS A 4 -28.96 26.96 56.22
N ARG A 5 -28.34 25.79 56.42
CA ARG A 5 -26.88 25.69 56.57
C ARG A 5 -26.33 24.45 55.87
N THR A 6 -25.57 24.75 54.82
CA THR A 6 -24.67 23.90 54.04
C THR A 6 -23.53 23.39 54.93
N HIS A 7 -23.31 22.08 54.98
CA HIS A 7 -22.06 21.51 55.50
C HIS A 7 -21.35 20.75 54.38
N LEU A 8 -20.30 21.39 53.85
CA LEU A 8 -19.24 20.79 53.05
C LEU A 8 -18.58 19.66 53.86
N ILE A 9 -18.63 18.43 53.35
CA ILE A 9 -17.78 17.34 53.82
C ILE A 9 -16.73 17.10 52.75
N ARG A 10 -15.49 17.51 53.06
CA ARG A 10 -14.27 17.08 52.37
C ARG A 10 -13.97 15.62 52.74
N SER A 11 -13.26 14.96 51.82
CA SER A 11 -12.37 13.80 52.03
C SER A 11 -12.98 12.42 51.76
N ALA A 12 -12.58 11.81 50.64
CA ALA A 12 -11.48 10.82 50.61
C ALA A 12 -11.44 10.18 49.21
N THR A 13 -10.43 10.54 48.42
CA THR A 13 -10.05 9.76 47.24
C THR A 13 -9.58 8.39 47.72
N VAL A 14 -10.43 7.38 47.57
CA VAL A 14 -10.02 5.97 47.72
C VAL A 14 -9.21 5.61 46.49
N ALA A 15 -7.89 5.70 46.62
CA ALA A 15 -6.96 5.07 45.69
C ALA A 15 -7.08 3.55 45.86
N CYS A 16 -7.87 2.90 45.02
CA CYS A 16 -7.80 1.45 44.85
C CYS A 16 -6.49 1.13 44.13
N ALA A 17 -5.46 0.82 44.92
CA ALA A 17 -4.27 0.13 44.44
C ALA A 17 -4.66 -1.29 44.02
N LEU A 18 -5.10 -1.45 42.77
CA LEU A 18 -5.19 -2.76 42.15
C LEU A 18 -3.78 -3.16 41.73
N ALA A 19 -3.12 -3.89 42.63
CA ALA A 19 -2.09 -4.84 42.26
C ALA A 19 -2.76 -5.94 41.40
N GLY A 20 -2.91 -5.65 40.11
CA GLY A 20 -3.37 -6.59 39.10
C GLY A 20 -2.17 -7.04 38.29
N ALA A 21 -1.95 -8.35 38.28
CA ALA A 21 -0.89 -9.01 37.53
C ALA A 21 -0.68 -8.38 36.15
N VAL A 22 0.58 -8.10 35.81
CA VAL A 22 1.00 -7.80 34.45
C VAL A 22 0.80 -9.08 33.66
N VAL A 23 -0.43 -9.33 33.21
CA VAL A 23 -0.62 -10.17 32.04
C VAL A 23 0.07 -9.37 30.95
N ALA A 24 1.21 -9.85 30.49
CA ALA A 24 1.78 -9.45 29.22
C ALA A 24 0.74 -9.84 28.16
N GLY A 25 -0.31 -9.03 28.04
CA GLY A 25 -1.24 -9.11 26.95
C GLY A 25 -0.38 -8.87 25.73
N ALA A 26 -0.22 -9.91 24.91
CA ALA A 26 0.18 -9.71 23.53
C ALA A 26 -0.69 -8.57 23.03
N ALA A 27 -0.06 -7.42 22.74
CA ALA A 27 -0.76 -6.32 22.11
C ALA A 27 -1.53 -6.94 20.94
N PRO A 28 -2.83 -6.63 20.76
CA PRO A 28 -3.58 -7.21 19.67
C PRO A 28 -2.76 -6.97 18.42
N ALA A 29 -2.38 -8.06 17.73
CA ALA A 29 -1.66 -7.97 16.48
C ALA A 29 -2.48 -7.00 15.62
N SER A 30 -1.93 -5.80 15.40
CA SER A 30 -2.59 -4.80 14.57
C SER A 30 -2.85 -5.51 13.26
N ALA A 31 -4.12 -5.75 12.94
CA ALA A 31 -4.49 -6.39 11.69
C ALA A 31 -3.80 -5.59 10.59
N GLU A 32 -2.93 -6.24 9.81
CA GLU A 32 -2.31 -5.58 8.68
C GLU A 32 -3.45 -5.04 7.81
N PRO A 33 -3.38 -3.77 7.35
CA PRO A 33 -4.45 -3.21 6.54
C PRO A 33 -4.78 -4.17 5.40
N ALA A 34 -6.06 -4.52 5.24
CA ALA A 34 -6.47 -5.38 4.15
C ALA A 34 -6.26 -4.60 2.84
N TYR A 35 -5.24 -4.99 2.08
CA TYR A 35 -4.98 -4.39 0.79
C TYR A 35 -5.79 -5.11 -0.30
N ALA A 36 -6.43 -4.34 -1.16
CA ALA A 36 -7.01 -4.81 -2.41
C ALA A 36 -5.95 -4.65 -3.52
N SER A 37 -5.52 -5.77 -4.10
CA SER A 37 -4.49 -5.79 -5.14
C SER A 37 -5.08 -5.84 -6.54
N GLN A 38 -4.55 -4.98 -7.41
CA GLN A 38 -4.71 -5.08 -8.85
C GLN A 38 -3.39 -5.48 -9.49
N PHE A 39 -3.43 -6.45 -10.39
CA PHE A 39 -2.27 -6.91 -11.14
C PHE A 39 -2.28 -6.34 -12.55
N ILE A 40 -1.22 -5.61 -12.91
CA ILE A 40 -1.07 -4.92 -14.19
C ILE A 40 0.13 -5.48 -14.91
N ARG A 41 -0.10 -6.17 -16.03
CA ARG A 41 0.98 -6.77 -16.84
C ARG A 41 1.49 -5.80 -17.88
N THR A 42 2.80 -5.71 -18.02
CA THR A 42 3.47 -5.04 -19.14
C THR A 42 4.35 -6.03 -19.89
N ASN A 43 4.44 -5.88 -21.21
CA ASN A 43 5.18 -6.79 -22.09
C ASN A 43 6.23 -5.98 -22.86
N TYR A 44 7.49 -6.41 -22.88
CA TYR A 44 8.57 -5.58 -23.42
C TYR A 44 9.77 -6.40 -23.91
N LEU A 45 10.66 -5.71 -24.61
CA LEU A 45 11.90 -6.23 -25.16
C LEU A 45 13.08 -5.73 -24.31
N VAL A 46 13.77 -6.64 -23.62
CA VAL A 46 14.88 -6.30 -22.71
C VAL A 46 16.18 -7.07 -23.04
N GLY A 47 16.13 -8.04 -23.95
CA GLY A 47 17.28 -8.87 -24.30
C GLY A 47 17.47 -10.04 -23.32
N SER A 48 18.70 -10.35 -22.92
CA SER A 48 18.98 -11.50 -22.05
C SER A 48 18.38 -11.31 -20.64
N PRO A 49 17.83 -12.35 -19.98
CA PRO A 49 17.71 -13.75 -20.43
C PRO A 49 16.47 -14.02 -21.29
N PHE A 50 15.51 -13.11 -21.33
CA PHE A 50 14.24 -13.26 -22.03
C PHE A 50 14.03 -12.11 -23.01
N PRO A 51 14.32 -12.30 -24.32
CA PRO A 51 14.24 -11.21 -25.29
C PRO A 51 12.81 -10.67 -25.43
N PHE A 52 11.81 -11.50 -25.14
CA PHE A 52 10.43 -11.13 -24.96
C PHE A 52 10.06 -11.41 -23.51
N ALA A 53 9.93 -10.35 -22.72
CA ALA A 53 9.67 -10.45 -21.30
C ALA A 53 8.34 -9.82 -20.91
N TYR A 54 7.73 -10.28 -19.82
CA TYR A 54 6.77 -9.50 -19.06
C TYR A 54 7.18 -9.39 -17.61
N GLU A 55 6.66 -8.36 -16.97
CA GLU A 55 6.52 -8.28 -15.53
C GLU A 55 5.09 -7.88 -15.19
N ILE A 56 4.69 -8.21 -13.97
CA ILE A 56 3.40 -7.85 -13.42
C ILE A 56 3.64 -6.89 -12.27
N LEU A 57 3.06 -5.71 -12.35
CA LEU A 57 2.97 -4.77 -11.24
C LEU A 57 1.77 -5.15 -10.38
N GLU A 58 2.00 -5.36 -9.09
CA GLU A 58 0.95 -5.36 -8.08
C GLU A 58 0.75 -3.94 -7.56
N ALA A 59 -0.43 -3.37 -7.79
CA ALA A 59 -0.87 -2.11 -7.24
C ALA A 59 -1.92 -2.38 -6.16
N ALA A 60 -1.54 -2.23 -4.90
CA ALA A 60 -2.33 -2.61 -3.75
C ALA A 60 -2.81 -1.37 -2.98
N THR A 61 -4.08 -1.30 -2.61
CA THR A 61 -4.65 -0.16 -1.88
C THR A 61 -5.42 -0.56 -0.63
N ASN A 62 -5.52 0.34 0.36
CA ASN A 62 -6.23 0.11 1.63
C ASN A 62 -7.30 1.18 1.93
N GLY A 63 -7.65 2.04 0.97
CA GLY A 63 -8.69 3.07 1.15
C GLY A 63 -8.21 4.35 1.85
N THR A 64 -6.90 4.56 2.01
CA THR A 64 -6.32 5.73 2.68
C THR A 64 -5.70 6.77 1.73
N GLY A 65 -5.95 6.67 0.43
CA GLY A 65 -5.36 7.55 -0.59
C GLY A 65 -3.91 7.20 -0.94
N VAL A 66 -3.52 5.96 -0.66
CA VAL A 66 -2.16 5.44 -0.85
C VAL A 66 -2.21 4.18 -1.70
N VAL A 67 -1.26 4.07 -2.64
CA VAL A 67 -1.06 2.86 -3.44
C VAL A 67 0.33 2.30 -3.13
N ARG A 68 0.39 1.01 -2.77
CA ARG A 68 1.62 0.23 -2.64
C ARG A 68 1.88 -0.48 -3.96
N LEU A 69 3.05 -0.26 -4.54
CA LEU A 69 3.48 -0.75 -5.84
C LEU A 69 4.60 -1.76 -5.65
N THR A 70 4.46 -2.95 -6.22
CA THR A 70 5.49 -3.99 -6.20
C THR A 70 5.61 -4.62 -7.59
N ALA A 71 6.81 -4.61 -8.18
CA ALA A 71 7.06 -5.31 -9.42
C ALA A 71 7.38 -6.78 -9.14
N GLY A 72 6.68 -7.68 -9.84
CA GLY A 72 6.94 -9.11 -9.83
C GLY A 72 8.23 -9.47 -10.60
N GLU A 73 8.47 -10.77 -10.74
CA GLU A 73 9.65 -11.27 -11.44
C GLU A 73 9.58 -11.05 -12.95
N LEU A 74 10.74 -10.83 -13.55
CA LEU A 74 10.97 -10.87 -14.99
C LEU A 74 10.66 -12.26 -15.53
N CYS A 75 9.63 -12.39 -16.35
CA CYS A 75 9.17 -13.66 -16.91
C CYS A 75 9.25 -13.69 -18.44
N ASN A 76 9.47 -14.88 -18.99
CA ASN A 76 9.49 -15.11 -20.43
C ASN A 76 8.07 -15.13 -21.01
N GLN A 77 7.81 -14.37 -22.06
CA GLN A 77 6.54 -14.41 -22.78
C GLN A 77 6.24 -15.76 -23.43
N LEU A 78 7.30 -16.45 -23.85
CA LEU A 78 7.21 -17.64 -24.70
C LEU A 78 7.26 -18.95 -23.90
N GLY A 79 7.30 -18.90 -22.57
CA GLY A 79 7.34 -20.09 -21.73
C GLY A 79 7.28 -19.78 -20.23
N PRO A 80 7.12 -20.78 -19.36
CA PRO A 80 6.75 -20.59 -17.95
C PRO A 80 7.93 -20.18 -17.04
N ARG A 81 9.00 -19.57 -17.59
CA ARG A 81 10.24 -19.30 -16.85
C ARG A 81 10.28 -17.85 -16.37
N CYS A 82 10.62 -17.65 -15.10
CA CYS A 82 10.87 -16.35 -14.50
C CYS A 82 12.29 -16.28 -13.91
N ALA A 83 12.87 -15.08 -13.85
CA ALA A 83 14.28 -14.87 -13.55
C ALA A 83 14.58 -14.69 -12.05
N GLY A 84 13.58 -14.77 -11.15
CA GLY A 84 13.77 -14.57 -9.71
C GLY A 84 14.13 -13.12 -9.30
N TYR A 85 14.18 -12.19 -10.26
CA TYR A 85 14.45 -10.77 -10.05
C TYR A 85 13.52 -9.93 -10.92
N SER A 86 13.33 -8.66 -10.52
CA SER A 86 12.62 -7.66 -11.32
C SER A 86 13.59 -6.82 -12.14
N SER A 87 13.21 -6.43 -13.36
CA SER A 87 13.97 -5.47 -14.18
C SER A 87 13.67 -4.00 -13.83
N GLY A 88 12.67 -3.77 -12.98
CA GLY A 88 12.18 -2.45 -12.62
C GLY A 88 11.11 -1.95 -13.60
N LEU A 89 10.07 -1.35 -13.04
CA LEU A 89 8.92 -0.82 -13.78
C LEU A 89 8.76 0.67 -13.51
N THR A 90 8.73 1.48 -14.57
CA THR A 90 8.28 2.87 -14.49
C THR A 90 6.76 2.89 -14.38
N VAL A 91 6.26 3.52 -13.33
CA VAL A 91 4.82 3.66 -13.04
C VAL A 91 4.45 5.13 -13.12
N GLN A 92 3.55 5.46 -14.03
CA GLN A 92 2.90 6.77 -14.12
C GLN A 92 1.49 6.67 -13.59
N TRP A 93 1.03 7.69 -12.88
CA TRP A 93 -0.31 7.67 -12.28
C TRP A 93 -1.00 9.02 -12.35
N ILE A 94 -2.33 8.98 -12.36
CA ILE A 94 -3.21 10.15 -12.26
C ILE A 94 -4.44 9.82 -11.42
N ASN A 95 -4.75 10.67 -10.45
CA ASN A 95 -6.01 10.66 -9.72
C ASN A 95 -7.06 11.43 -10.55
N PHE A 96 -8.09 10.73 -11.02
CA PHE A 96 -9.11 11.32 -11.89
C PHE A 96 -10.06 12.28 -11.17
N ALA A 97 -10.14 12.23 -9.83
CA ALA A 97 -10.97 13.12 -9.03
C ALA A 97 -10.28 14.46 -8.73
N SER A 98 -8.96 14.45 -8.48
CA SER A 98 -8.20 15.64 -8.08
C SER A 98 -7.28 16.20 -9.17
N GLY A 99 -6.99 15.42 -10.21
CA GLY A 99 -5.99 15.75 -11.23
C GLY A 99 -4.54 15.59 -10.75
N ALA A 100 -4.32 15.17 -9.50
CA ALA A 100 -2.97 14.88 -9.00
C ALA A 100 -2.33 13.76 -9.83
N SER A 101 -1.04 13.89 -10.15
CA SER A 101 -0.32 12.92 -10.97
C SER A 101 1.14 12.83 -10.58
N GLY A 102 1.78 11.74 -10.94
CA GLY A 102 3.21 11.56 -10.71
C GLY A 102 3.79 10.37 -11.44
N ALA A 103 5.07 10.15 -11.22
CA ALA A 103 5.79 8.99 -11.73
C ALA A 103 6.75 8.46 -10.66
N THR A 104 6.97 7.15 -10.66
CA THR A 104 7.93 6.48 -9.79
C THR A 104 8.46 5.22 -10.47
N GLU A 105 9.53 4.65 -9.91
CA GLU A 105 9.99 3.32 -10.31
C GLU A 105 9.61 2.32 -9.21
N ALA A 106 9.04 1.19 -9.62
CA ALA A 106 8.72 0.08 -8.74
C ALA A 106 9.64 -1.10 -9.06
N GLY A 107 10.27 -1.66 -8.03
CA GLY A 107 11.02 -2.90 -8.11
C GLY A 107 10.37 -3.99 -7.27
N SER A 108 11.12 -5.06 -6.99
CA SER A 108 10.68 -6.14 -6.11
C SER A 108 10.47 -5.69 -4.66
N THR A 109 11.10 -4.57 -4.25
CA THR A 109 10.84 -3.93 -2.96
C THR A 109 9.62 -3.02 -3.08
N PRO A 110 8.61 -3.17 -2.19
CA PRO A 110 7.41 -2.34 -2.24
C PRO A 110 7.72 -0.85 -2.15
N THR A 111 7.11 -0.08 -3.04
CA THR A 111 7.21 1.38 -3.09
C THR A 111 5.84 1.99 -2.89
N THR A 112 5.74 3.03 -2.07
CA THR A 112 4.45 3.64 -1.71
C THR A 112 4.32 5.01 -2.37
N ILE A 113 3.17 5.28 -2.98
CA ILE A 113 2.82 6.60 -3.53
C ILE A 113 1.56 7.14 -2.85
N THR A 114 1.58 8.44 -2.55
CA THR A 114 0.41 9.16 -2.06
C THR A 114 -0.33 9.77 -3.23
N THR A 115 -1.56 9.32 -3.47
CA THR A 115 -2.36 9.68 -4.65
C THR A 115 -3.62 10.48 -4.27
N GLY A 116 -3.97 10.50 -2.98
CA GLY A 116 -5.23 11.04 -2.48
C GLY A 116 -6.41 10.10 -2.73
N GLY A 117 -7.57 10.42 -2.17
CA GLY A 117 -8.77 9.61 -2.36
C GLY A 117 -9.36 9.74 -3.77
N GLY A 118 -10.00 8.68 -4.25
CA GLY A 118 -10.68 8.63 -5.55
C GLY A 118 -9.99 7.70 -6.56
N PRO A 119 -10.60 7.48 -7.74
CA PRO A 119 -10.07 6.55 -8.73
C PRO A 119 -8.74 7.02 -9.31
N VAL A 120 -7.75 6.13 -9.33
CA VAL A 120 -6.40 6.40 -9.83
C VAL A 120 -6.09 5.50 -11.01
N GLY A 121 -5.82 6.11 -12.16
CA GLY A 121 -5.29 5.42 -13.33
C GLY A 121 -3.80 5.19 -13.19
N ILE A 122 -3.34 3.99 -13.53
CA ILE A 122 -1.94 3.59 -13.51
C ILE A 122 -1.54 3.14 -14.92
N ALA A 123 -0.42 3.66 -15.41
CA ALA A 123 0.27 3.21 -16.61
C ALA A 123 1.65 2.66 -16.22
N VAL A 124 2.03 1.51 -16.76
CA VAL A 124 3.29 0.85 -16.40
C VAL A 124 4.08 0.40 -17.62
N SER A 125 5.37 0.71 -17.64
CA SER A 125 6.33 0.29 -18.65
C SER A 125 7.62 -0.20 -17.99
N ALA A 126 8.38 -1.07 -18.66
CA ALA A 126 9.68 -1.46 -18.16
C ALA A 126 10.72 -0.34 -18.28
N VAL A 127 11.60 -0.25 -17.29
CA VAL A 127 12.67 0.77 -17.25
C VAL A 127 13.66 0.50 -18.39
N GLY A 128 13.92 1.52 -19.22
CA GLY A 128 14.92 1.44 -20.29
C GLY A 128 14.61 0.44 -21.41
N ALA A 129 13.40 -0.10 -21.47
CA ALA A 129 12.98 -1.10 -22.43
C ALA A 129 11.82 -0.62 -23.31
N ILE A 130 11.73 -1.13 -24.53
CA ILE A 130 10.62 -0.83 -25.45
C ILE A 130 9.57 -1.92 -25.31
N GLY A 131 8.31 -1.53 -25.15
CA GLY A 131 7.24 -2.49 -24.96
C GLY A 131 5.83 -1.91 -25.04
N VAL A 132 4.86 -2.80 -24.81
CA VAL A 132 3.45 -2.47 -24.67
C VAL A 132 3.19 -2.14 -23.20
N PRO A 133 2.84 -0.88 -22.87
CA PRO A 133 2.54 -0.51 -21.50
C PRO A 133 1.29 -1.24 -20.99
N GLY A 134 1.29 -1.56 -19.70
CA GLY A 134 0.12 -2.05 -18.98
C GLY A 134 -0.68 -0.88 -18.41
N PHE A 135 -1.99 -1.07 -18.26
CA PHE A 135 -2.87 -0.06 -17.65
C PHE A 135 -3.81 -0.69 -16.62
N GLY A 136 -4.11 0.06 -15.57
CA GLY A 136 -5.05 -0.34 -14.52
C GLY A 136 -5.71 0.86 -13.84
N ILE A 137 -6.73 0.58 -13.03
CA ILE A 137 -7.46 1.60 -12.25
C ILE A 137 -7.68 1.05 -10.85
N VAL A 138 -7.06 1.69 -9.88
CA VAL A 138 -7.20 1.36 -8.46
C VAL A 138 -8.02 2.41 -7.74
N ASN A 139 -8.63 2.03 -6.61
CA ASN A 139 -9.35 2.94 -5.70
C ASN A 139 -8.59 2.99 -4.37
N PRO A 140 -7.64 3.93 -4.23
CA PRO A 140 -6.83 4.09 -3.04
C PRO A 140 -7.52 4.67 -1.82
#